data_AF-A0A8S3HYB0-F1
#
_entry.id   AF-A0A8S3HYB0-F1
#
_cell.length_a   1.000
_cell.length_b   1.000
_cell.length_c   1.000
_cell.angle_alpha   90.00
_cell.angle_beta   90.00
_cell.angle_gamma   90.00
#
_symmetry.space_group_name_H-M   'P 1'
#
loop_
_entity.id
_entity.type
_entity.pdbx_description
1 polymer ?
#
loop_
_entity_poly.entity_id
_entity_poly.type
_entity_poly.pdbx_seq_one_letter_code
_entity_poly.pdbx_strand_id
1 'polypeptide(L)'
;KFLTSLETCIRTINASALGFDKHPAHIQVAALSTYKLTEVQQTSHKLNIITGFHLFDEEQHLFILEGQKEDAIDVLYKQLPRPQGKNVEILYDSSIRFNERLYVKLGLDLTHIKLCRTLRDIVSQPLIFVRDFLAKETFEALDKLHQLVLVHKLSSSARYNLFPTIEMITSLSRDFGVPLTEKEIILFSSDDRSPSASTTREKQNKHIIDSSDSNNPSKQERVPSQEEIIRPDINFLEKNIERIRLASLRNKYELN
;
A
#
# COMPACT_ATOMS: atom_id res chain seq x y z
N LYS A 1 -4.86 5.55 11.23
CA LYS A 1 -5.87 6.64 11.37
C LYS A 1 -6.08 7.36 10.05
N PHE A 2 -5.09 8.06 9.48
CA PHE A 2 -5.25 8.73 8.18
C PHE A 2 -5.67 7.78 7.03
N LEU A 3 -4.97 6.65 6.86
CA LEU A 3 -5.28 5.65 5.81
C LEU A 3 -6.73 5.14 5.90
N THR A 4 -7.14 4.70 7.09
CA THR A 4 -8.51 4.25 7.35
C THR A 4 -9.55 5.33 7.05
N SER A 5 -9.30 6.58 7.48
CA SER A 5 -10.20 7.70 7.18
C SER A 5 -10.31 7.99 5.67
N LEU A 6 -9.20 7.87 4.93
CA LEU A 6 -9.17 8.03 3.48
C LEU A 6 -10.00 6.97 2.78
N GLU A 7 -9.75 5.70 3.10
CA GLU A 7 -10.49 4.55 2.60
C GLU A 7 -12.00 4.65 2.86
N THR A 8 -12.39 4.94 4.11
CA THR A 8 -13.81 5.11 4.48
C THR A 8 -14.45 6.29 3.75
N CYS A 9 -13.75 7.41 3.57
CA CYS A 9 -14.28 8.56 2.86
C CYS A 9 -14.53 8.25 1.38
N ILE A 10 -13.58 7.58 0.71
CA ILE A 10 -13.73 7.14 -0.68
C ILE A 10 -14.92 6.20 -0.84
N ARG A 11 -15.05 5.19 0.02
CA ARG A 11 -16.20 4.27 -0.01
C ARG A 11 -17.52 5.00 0.21
N THR A 12 -17.56 5.96 1.12
CA THR A 12 -18.78 6.76 1.38
C THR A 12 -19.20 7.55 0.15
N ILE A 13 -18.25 8.23 -0.51
CA ILE A 13 -18.51 9.00 -1.74
C ILE A 13 -19.02 8.08 -2.85
N ASN A 14 -18.33 6.95 -3.08
CA ASN A 14 -18.69 6.00 -4.13
C ASN A 14 -20.04 5.31 -3.87
N ALA A 15 -20.32 4.94 -2.62
CA ALA A 15 -21.60 4.36 -2.22
C ALA A 15 -22.75 5.36 -2.45
N SER A 16 -22.57 6.63 -2.07
CA SER A 16 -23.58 7.67 -2.29
C SER A 16 -23.85 7.90 -3.78
N ALA A 17 -22.80 7.97 -4.60
CA ALA A 17 -22.93 8.19 -6.04
C ALA A 17 -23.70 7.07 -6.78
N LEU A 18 -23.71 5.86 -6.21
CA LEU A 18 -24.37 4.68 -6.78
C LEU A 18 -25.64 4.27 -6.02
N GLY A 19 -26.05 5.04 -5.00
CA GLY A 19 -27.25 4.78 -4.21
C GLY A 19 -27.14 3.61 -3.22
N PHE A 20 -25.92 3.22 -2.85
CA PHE A 20 -25.66 2.18 -1.85
C PHE A 20 -25.61 2.73 -0.40
N ASP A 21 -25.65 4.04 -0.22
CA ASP A 21 -25.58 4.75 1.07
C ASP A 21 -26.65 4.30 2.09
N LYS A 22 -27.80 3.83 1.61
CA LYS A 22 -28.90 3.33 2.45
C LYS A 22 -28.66 1.94 3.03
N HIS A 23 -27.64 1.22 2.57
CA HIS A 23 -27.33 -0.12 3.05
C HIS A 23 -26.31 -0.10 4.20
N PRO A 24 -26.28 -1.14 5.06
CA PRO A 24 -25.23 -1.31 6.07
C PRO A 24 -23.82 -1.35 5.45
N ALA A 25 -22.81 -0.95 6.22
CA ALA A 25 -21.41 -0.85 5.76
C ALA A 25 -20.89 -2.12 5.07
N HIS A 26 -21.12 -3.30 5.63
CA HIS A 26 -20.70 -4.57 5.03
C HIS A 26 -21.31 -4.83 3.64
N ILE A 27 -22.55 -4.38 3.40
CA ILE A 27 -23.20 -4.48 2.09
C ILE A 27 -22.60 -3.46 1.12
N GLN A 28 -22.30 -2.24 1.59
CA GLN A 28 -21.64 -1.23 0.76
C GLN A 28 -20.27 -1.73 0.27
N VAL A 29 -19.46 -2.31 1.15
CA VAL A 29 -18.15 -2.88 0.80
C VAL A 29 -18.30 -4.02 -0.22
N ALA A 30 -19.23 -4.96 0.01
CA ALA A 30 -19.48 -6.07 -0.92
C ALA A 30 -20.02 -5.58 -2.27
N ALA A 31 -20.89 -4.57 -2.28
CA ALA A 31 -21.42 -3.99 -3.49
C ALA A 31 -20.31 -3.28 -4.29
N LEU A 32 -19.55 -2.39 -3.67
CA LEU A 32 -18.49 -1.64 -4.36
C LEU A 32 -17.37 -2.53 -4.89
N SER A 33 -17.01 -3.62 -4.19
CA SER A 33 -15.99 -4.57 -4.65
C SER A 33 -16.42 -5.45 -5.83
N THR A 34 -17.72 -5.72 -5.97
CA THR A 34 -18.26 -6.60 -7.04
C THR A 34 -18.90 -5.83 -8.19
N TYR A 35 -19.23 -4.55 -7.98
CA TYR A 35 -19.93 -3.73 -8.97
C TYR A 35 -19.03 -3.40 -10.16
N LYS A 36 -19.52 -3.75 -11.35
CA LYS A 36 -18.88 -3.41 -12.62
C LYS A 36 -19.64 -2.25 -13.26
N LEU A 37 -18.94 -1.13 -13.45
CA LEU A 37 -19.48 0.02 -14.16
C LEU A 37 -19.83 -0.36 -15.61
N THR A 38 -21.01 0.05 -16.06
CA THR A 38 -21.40 -0.02 -17.47
C THR A 38 -20.53 0.90 -18.33
N GLU A 39 -20.44 0.68 -19.64
CA GLU A 39 -19.65 1.54 -20.55
C GLU A 39 -20.07 3.02 -20.49
N VAL A 40 -21.38 3.27 -20.34
CA VAL A 40 -21.94 4.63 -20.17
C VAL A 40 -21.47 5.26 -18.87
N GLN A 41 -21.40 4.49 -17.78
CA GLN A 41 -20.90 4.99 -16.49
C GLN A 41 -19.40 5.22 -16.52
N GLN A 42 -18.63 4.35 -17.17
CA GLN A 42 -17.17 4.47 -17.27
C GLN A 42 -16.75 5.75 -18.01
N THR A 43 -17.52 6.15 -19.03
CA THR A 43 -17.28 7.34 -19.85
C THR A 43 -17.99 8.59 -19.32
N SER A 44 -18.80 8.47 -18.26
CA SER A 44 -19.57 9.58 -17.73
C SER A 44 -18.70 10.57 -16.94
N HIS A 45 -18.57 11.79 -17.47
CA HIS A 45 -17.96 12.92 -16.74
C HIS A 45 -18.83 13.42 -15.58
N LYS A 46 -20.10 12.98 -15.49
CA LYS A 46 -21.06 13.39 -14.45
C LYS A 46 -21.14 12.42 -13.27
N LEU A 47 -20.55 11.23 -13.39
CA LEU A 47 -20.58 10.24 -12.33
C LEU A 47 -19.62 10.65 -11.21
N ASN A 48 -20.16 10.93 -10.03
CA ASN A 48 -19.43 11.46 -8.88
C ASN A 48 -18.72 10.38 -8.06
N ILE A 49 -17.82 9.63 -8.70
CA ILE A 49 -17.02 8.58 -8.05
C ILE A 49 -15.55 8.94 -8.01
N ILE A 50 -14.83 8.32 -7.08
CA ILE A 50 -13.38 8.31 -6.96
C ILE A 50 -12.87 6.95 -7.41
N THR A 51 -11.93 6.97 -8.34
CA THR A 51 -11.22 5.79 -8.84
C THR A 51 -9.72 5.99 -8.63
N GLY A 52 -8.96 4.90 -8.67
CA GLY A 52 -7.53 4.97 -8.37
C GLY A 52 -6.96 3.68 -7.83
N PHE A 53 -5.75 3.77 -7.32
CA PHE A 53 -5.07 2.65 -6.68
C PHE A 53 -4.24 3.12 -5.49
N HIS A 54 -3.95 2.17 -4.61
CA HIS A 54 -3.07 2.32 -3.48
C HIS A 54 -1.86 1.40 -3.66
N LEU A 55 -0.68 1.96 -3.84
CA LEU A 55 0.58 1.24 -3.89
C LEU A 55 1.35 1.48 -2.59
N PHE A 56 1.86 0.42 -1.98
CA PHE A 56 2.64 0.57 -0.75
C PHE A 56 3.72 -0.49 -0.61
N ASP A 57 4.71 -0.14 0.20
CA ASP A 57 5.80 -1.00 0.61
C ASP A 57 6.06 -0.78 2.12
N GLU A 58 7.24 -1.18 2.59
CA GLU A 58 7.63 -1.04 4.00
C GLU A 58 7.95 0.41 4.41
N GLU A 59 8.23 1.29 3.45
CA GLU A 59 8.66 2.68 3.69
C GLU A 59 7.54 3.69 3.45
N GLN A 60 6.67 3.48 2.47
CA GLN A 60 5.72 4.51 2.02
C GLN A 60 4.39 3.96 1.49
N HIS A 61 3.39 4.82 1.54
CA HIS A 61 2.07 4.61 0.92
C HIS A 61 1.85 5.69 -0.14
N LEU A 62 1.62 5.27 -1.38
CA LEU A 62 1.30 6.13 -2.52
C LEU A 62 -0.15 5.89 -2.95
N PHE A 63 -0.96 6.95 -2.87
CA PHE A 63 -2.32 6.95 -3.41
C PHE A 63 -2.36 7.80 -4.67
N ILE A 64 -2.89 7.23 -5.76
CA ILE A 64 -3.24 7.99 -6.96
C ILE A 64 -4.75 7.92 -7.11
N LEU A 65 -5.40 9.08 -6.95
CA LEU A 65 -6.84 9.21 -6.93
C LEU A 65 -7.29 10.18 -8.01
N GLU A 66 -8.38 9.82 -8.69
CA GLU A 66 -9.04 10.66 -9.69
C GLU A 66 -10.55 10.71 -9.42
N GLY A 67 -11.17 11.84 -9.75
CA GLY A 67 -12.58 12.06 -9.47
C GLY A 67 -13.03 13.43 -9.96
N GLN A 68 -14.32 13.72 -9.77
CA GLN A 68 -14.85 15.04 -10.10
C GLN A 68 -14.24 16.10 -9.19
N LYS A 69 -13.71 17.16 -9.82
CA LYS A 69 -13.02 18.24 -9.14
C LYS A 69 -13.90 18.94 -8.10
N GLU A 70 -15.10 19.34 -8.50
CA GLU A 70 -15.99 20.22 -7.70
C GLU A 70 -16.89 19.42 -6.75
N ASP A 71 -16.86 18.09 -6.85
CA ASP A 71 -17.68 17.19 -6.05
C ASP A 71 -16.77 16.23 -5.28
N ALA A 72 -16.61 14.98 -5.74
CA ALA A 72 -15.87 13.92 -5.06
C ALA A 72 -14.51 14.34 -4.50
N ILE A 73 -13.65 14.99 -5.29
CA ILE A 73 -12.29 15.35 -4.87
C ILE A 73 -12.29 16.49 -3.85
N ASP A 74 -13.17 17.49 -4.03
CA ASP A 74 -13.30 18.60 -3.08
C ASP A 74 -13.86 18.12 -1.74
N VAL A 75 -14.87 17.25 -1.77
CA VAL A 75 -15.42 16.60 -0.56
C VAL A 75 -14.35 15.76 0.13
N LEU A 76 -13.62 14.93 -0.62
CA LEU A 76 -12.52 14.13 -0.08
C LEU A 76 -11.48 15.01 0.60
N TYR A 77 -10.99 16.03 -0.11
CA TYR A 77 -9.95 16.94 0.40
C TYR A 77 -10.38 17.67 1.68
N LYS A 78 -11.66 18.07 1.77
CA LYS A 78 -12.21 18.76 2.94
C LYS A 78 -12.47 17.84 4.13
N GLN A 79 -12.88 16.59 3.89
CA GLN A 79 -13.21 15.62 4.95
C GLN A 79 -11.99 14.92 5.52
N LEU A 80 -10.89 14.85 4.77
CA LEU A 80 -9.68 14.20 5.25
C LEU A 80 -9.07 14.91 6.47
N PRO A 81 -8.66 14.15 7.50
CA PRO A 81 -7.97 14.74 8.63
C PRO A 81 -6.67 15.38 8.14
N ARG A 82 -6.46 16.67 8.48
CA ARG A 82 -5.21 17.35 8.12
C ARG A 82 -4.05 16.61 8.78
N PRO A 83 -3.06 16.15 8.00
CA PRO A 83 -1.96 15.39 8.57
C PRO A 83 -1.18 16.28 9.53
N GLN A 84 -1.06 15.83 10.78
CA GLN A 84 -0.22 16.48 11.78
C GLN A 84 1.19 15.92 11.64
N GLY A 85 2.06 16.66 10.93
CA GLY A 85 3.48 16.30 10.73
C GLY A 85 3.87 16.09 9.26
N LYS A 86 5.14 15.73 9.03
CA LYS A 86 5.73 15.54 7.69
C LYS A 86 5.41 14.19 7.03
N ASN A 87 4.57 13.36 7.65
CA ASN A 87 4.40 11.96 7.24
C ASN A 87 3.40 11.75 6.10
N VAL A 88 2.68 12.79 5.68
CA VAL A 88 1.71 12.72 4.58
C VAL A 88 1.86 13.96 3.72
N GLU A 89 2.16 13.75 2.44
CA GLU A 89 2.20 14.79 1.42
C GLU A 89 1.00 14.60 0.49
N ILE A 90 0.23 15.67 0.26
CA ILE A 90 -0.95 15.65 -0.61
C ILE A 90 -0.69 16.61 -1.77
N LEU A 91 -0.54 16.06 -2.97
CA LEU A 91 -0.40 16.84 -4.19
C LEU A 91 -1.79 17.10 -4.79
N TYR A 92 -2.36 18.26 -4.47
CA TYR A 92 -3.64 18.70 -5.01
C TYR A 92 -3.51 20.08 -5.65
N ASP A 93 -3.94 20.20 -6.90
CA ASP A 93 -3.98 21.47 -7.64
C ASP A 93 -5.31 21.57 -8.39
N SER A 94 -6.17 22.47 -7.91
CA SER A 94 -7.51 22.67 -8.47
C SER A 94 -7.49 23.34 -9.85
N SER A 95 -6.35 23.90 -10.29
CA SER A 95 -6.21 24.47 -11.64
C SER A 95 -6.04 23.40 -12.72
N ILE A 96 -5.59 22.20 -12.34
CA ILE A 96 -5.37 21.07 -13.24
C ILE A 96 -6.67 20.26 -13.35
N ARG A 97 -7.02 19.91 -14.58
CA ARG A 97 -8.16 19.03 -14.89
C ARG A 97 -7.72 17.99 -15.92
N PHE A 98 -8.34 16.83 -15.85
CA PHE A 98 -8.17 15.74 -16.80
C PHE A 98 -9.45 15.55 -17.59
N ASN A 99 -9.32 15.14 -18.84
CA ASN A 99 -10.44 14.90 -19.76
C ASN A 99 -11.06 13.51 -19.55
N GLU A 100 -10.30 12.53 -19.09
CA GLU A 100 -10.74 11.15 -18.93
C GLU A 100 -10.31 10.55 -17.60
N ARG A 101 -10.97 9.45 -17.22
CA ARG A 101 -10.63 8.63 -16.05
C ARG A 101 -9.69 7.52 -16.48
N LEU A 102 -8.47 7.50 -15.96
CA LEU A 102 -7.45 6.50 -16.28
C LEU A 102 -7.68 5.18 -15.56
N TYR A 103 -8.28 5.21 -14.37
CA TYR A 103 -8.34 4.09 -13.42
C TYR A 103 -9.72 3.49 -13.28
N VAL A 104 -10.68 3.90 -14.12
CA VAL A 104 -12.09 3.46 -14.01
C VAL A 104 -12.29 1.94 -14.13
N LYS A 105 -11.39 1.24 -14.84
CA LYS A 105 -11.47 -0.22 -14.99
C LYS A 105 -10.85 -1.00 -13.83
N LEU A 106 -10.18 -0.34 -12.88
CA LEU A 106 -9.65 -0.99 -11.67
C LEU A 106 -10.75 -1.33 -10.65
N GLY A 107 -11.91 -0.68 -10.76
CA GLY A 107 -13.05 -0.88 -9.87
C GLY A 107 -13.36 0.36 -9.02
N LEU A 108 -14.36 0.20 -8.15
CA LEU A 108 -14.86 1.26 -7.28
C LEU A 108 -14.31 1.19 -5.85
N ASP A 109 -13.80 0.02 -5.46
CA ASP A 109 -12.90 -0.08 -4.32
C ASP A 109 -11.47 0.11 -4.82
N LEU A 110 -10.64 0.75 -4.02
CA LEU A 110 -9.26 0.99 -4.43
C LEU A 110 -8.54 -0.34 -4.63
N THR A 111 -7.77 -0.45 -5.71
CA THR A 111 -6.88 -1.60 -5.88
C THR A 111 -5.65 -1.41 -4.99
N HIS A 112 -5.47 -2.31 -4.02
CA HIS A 112 -4.32 -2.32 -3.11
C HIS A 112 -3.19 -3.19 -3.66
N ILE A 113 -2.01 -2.60 -3.83
CA ILE A 113 -0.83 -3.25 -4.39
C ILE A 113 0.31 -3.12 -3.38
N LYS A 114 0.65 -4.24 -2.76
CA LYS A 114 1.82 -4.32 -1.87
C LYS A 114 3.03 -4.79 -2.66
N LEU A 115 4.09 -4.02 -2.66
CA LEU A 115 5.35 -4.42 -3.29
C LEU A 115 6.11 -5.43 -2.41
N CYS A 116 6.85 -6.33 -3.06
CA CYS A 116 7.68 -7.33 -2.40
C CYS A 116 8.88 -6.74 -1.65
N ARG A 117 9.29 -5.52 -2.01
CA ARG A 117 10.37 -4.71 -1.44
C ARG A 117 10.04 -3.24 -1.62
N THR A 118 10.84 -2.36 -1.03
CA THR A 118 10.70 -0.92 -1.24
C THR A 118 10.86 -0.58 -2.72
N LEU A 119 10.10 0.42 -3.20
CA LEU A 119 10.22 0.89 -4.58
C LEU A 119 11.67 1.27 -4.91
N ARG A 120 12.37 1.90 -3.95
CA ARG A 120 13.78 2.26 -4.06
C ARG A 120 14.67 1.03 -4.29
N ASP A 121 14.49 -0.03 -3.52
CA ASP A 121 15.30 -1.25 -3.65
C ASP A 121 15.03 -1.98 -4.96
N ILE A 122 13.78 -1.96 -5.45
CA ILE A 122 13.44 -2.55 -6.74
C ILE A 122 14.15 -1.79 -7.86
N VAL A 123 14.03 -0.47 -7.91
CA VAL A 123 14.65 0.34 -8.99
C VAL A 123 16.18 0.37 -8.90
N SER A 124 16.76 0.07 -7.75
CA SER A 124 18.21 0.01 -7.58
C SER A 124 18.85 -1.27 -8.13
N GLN A 125 18.05 -2.28 -8.49
CA GLN A 125 18.58 -3.55 -9.00
C GLN A 125 19.05 -3.42 -10.45
N PRO A 126 20.32 -3.71 -10.77
CA PRO A 126 20.82 -3.59 -12.14
C PRO A 126 20.06 -4.46 -13.15
N LEU A 127 19.53 -5.61 -12.70
CA LEU A 127 18.81 -6.56 -13.54
C LEU A 127 17.53 -5.97 -14.16
N ILE A 128 16.87 -5.01 -13.50
CA ILE A 128 15.65 -4.42 -14.03
C ILE A 128 15.89 -3.55 -15.28
N PHE A 129 17.14 -3.15 -15.54
CA PHE A 129 17.55 -2.39 -16.72
C PHE A 129 18.08 -3.29 -17.85
N VAL A 130 18.19 -4.60 -17.61
CA VAL A 130 18.58 -5.55 -18.65
C VAL A 130 17.42 -5.66 -19.62
N ARG A 131 17.72 -5.41 -20.90
CA ARG A 131 16.75 -5.50 -21.98
C ARG A 131 16.05 -6.86 -21.96
N ASP A 132 14.73 -6.85 -22.12
CA ASP A 132 13.85 -8.02 -22.19
C ASP A 132 13.78 -8.86 -20.88
N PHE A 133 14.34 -8.37 -19.75
CA PHE A 133 14.20 -9.03 -18.45
C PHE A 133 12.82 -8.80 -17.80
N LEU A 134 12.26 -7.60 -17.99
CA LEU A 134 10.91 -7.24 -17.53
C LEU A 134 10.01 -6.92 -18.73
N ALA A 135 8.71 -7.12 -18.54
CA ALA A 135 7.73 -6.55 -19.46
C ALA A 135 7.90 -5.03 -19.53
N LYS A 136 7.72 -4.46 -20.73
CA LYS A 136 7.87 -3.02 -20.96
C LYS A 136 6.98 -2.21 -20.02
N GLU A 137 5.74 -2.67 -19.84
CA GLU A 137 4.73 -2.07 -18.98
C GLU A 137 5.19 -2.02 -17.52
N THR A 138 5.84 -3.08 -17.04
CA THR A 138 6.38 -3.17 -15.68
C THR A 138 7.54 -2.19 -15.49
N PHE A 139 8.46 -2.12 -16.46
CA PHE A 139 9.59 -1.18 -16.41
C PHE A 139 9.09 0.27 -16.41
N GLU A 140 8.18 0.62 -17.32
CA GLU A 140 7.59 1.96 -17.39
C GLU A 140 6.80 2.31 -16.12
N ALA A 141 6.11 1.34 -15.51
CA ALA A 141 5.44 1.53 -14.22
C ALA A 141 6.44 1.92 -13.13
N LEU A 142 7.55 1.18 -13.00
CA LEU A 142 8.58 1.42 -12.00
C LEU A 142 9.23 2.80 -12.17
N ASP A 143 9.59 3.16 -13.40
CA ASP A 143 10.20 4.45 -13.71
C ASP A 143 9.25 5.61 -13.36
N LYS A 144 8.00 5.53 -13.82
CA LYS A 144 6.97 6.54 -13.53
C LYS A 144 6.69 6.69 -12.03
N LEU A 145 6.51 5.57 -11.32
CA LEU A 145 6.26 5.57 -9.88
C LEU A 145 7.46 6.11 -9.10
N HIS A 146 8.67 5.75 -9.50
CA HIS A 146 9.89 6.26 -8.87
C HIS A 146 10.02 7.78 -9.07
N GLN A 147 9.70 8.30 -10.25
CA GLN A 147 9.67 9.73 -10.49
C GLN A 147 8.51 10.41 -9.74
N LEU A 148 7.34 9.78 -9.61
CA LEU A 148 6.20 10.32 -8.88
C LEU A 148 6.52 10.59 -7.40
N VAL A 149 7.30 9.74 -6.75
CA VAL A 149 7.67 9.94 -5.34
C VAL A 149 8.71 11.05 -5.14
N LEU A 150 9.32 11.57 -6.22
CA LEU A 150 10.32 12.63 -6.19
C LEU A 150 9.74 14.02 -6.54
N VAL A 151 8.51 14.08 -7.07
CA VAL A 151 7.89 15.35 -7.48
C VAL A 151 7.02 15.94 -6.35
N HIS A 152 7.12 17.26 -6.16
CA HIS A 152 6.38 18.00 -5.13
C HIS A 152 5.23 18.86 -5.66
N LYS A 153 4.91 18.72 -6.96
CA LYS A 153 3.85 19.49 -7.62
C LYS A 153 3.08 18.59 -8.57
N LEU A 154 1.75 18.60 -8.44
CA LEU A 154 0.86 17.84 -9.31
C LEU A 154 1.02 18.22 -10.80
N SER A 155 1.27 19.50 -11.09
CA SER A 155 1.54 19.99 -12.45
C SER A 155 2.77 19.36 -13.09
N SER A 156 3.82 19.10 -12.30
CA SER A 156 5.00 18.37 -12.78
C SER A 156 4.65 16.93 -13.12
N SER A 157 3.90 16.24 -12.25
CA SER A 157 3.46 14.86 -12.48
C SER A 157 2.67 14.72 -13.78
N ALA A 158 1.74 15.64 -14.03
CA ALA A 158 0.95 15.67 -15.25
C ALA A 158 1.81 16.01 -16.49
N ARG A 159 2.66 17.04 -16.40
CA ARG A 159 3.51 17.49 -17.51
C ARG A 159 4.50 16.43 -17.97
N TYR A 160 5.06 15.66 -17.04
CA TYR A 160 6.00 14.58 -17.34
C TYR A 160 5.32 13.24 -17.60
N ASN A 161 3.99 13.19 -17.67
CA ASN A 161 3.21 11.98 -17.93
C ASN A 161 3.53 10.84 -16.94
N LEU A 162 3.67 11.17 -15.66
CA LEU A 162 4.11 10.21 -14.64
C LEU A 162 2.97 9.32 -14.11
N PHE A 163 1.73 9.53 -14.55
CA PHE A 163 0.63 8.66 -14.17
C PHE A 163 0.71 7.33 -14.95
N PRO A 164 0.84 6.17 -14.28
CA PRO A 164 0.89 4.87 -14.93
C PRO A 164 -0.48 4.48 -15.46
N THR A 165 -0.52 3.68 -16.53
CA THR A 165 -1.77 3.11 -17.06
C THR A 165 -2.21 1.89 -16.25
N ILE A 166 -3.41 1.38 -16.51
CA ILE A 166 -3.90 0.15 -15.86
C ILE A 166 -3.04 -1.06 -16.21
N GLU A 167 -2.58 -1.17 -17.45
CA GLU A 167 -1.72 -2.25 -17.93
C GLU A 167 -0.36 -2.24 -17.23
N MET A 168 0.21 -1.04 -17.02
CA MET A 168 1.42 -0.82 -16.24
C MET A 168 1.25 -1.29 -14.81
N ILE A 169 0.17 -0.86 -14.15
CA ILE A 169 -0.12 -1.23 -12.76
C ILE A 169 -0.41 -2.73 -12.60
N THR A 170 -1.13 -3.32 -13.54
CA THR A 170 -1.43 -4.76 -13.54
C THR A 170 -0.16 -5.59 -13.73
N SER A 171 0.71 -5.20 -14.67
CA SER A 171 1.98 -5.89 -14.93
C SER A 171 2.92 -5.76 -13.73
N LEU A 172 3.01 -4.57 -13.14
CA LEU A 172 3.77 -4.34 -11.91
C LEU A 172 3.28 -5.21 -10.75
N SER A 173 1.97 -5.27 -10.52
CA SER A 173 1.39 -6.10 -9.46
C SER A 173 1.66 -7.60 -9.68
N ARG A 174 1.73 -8.06 -10.93
CA ARG A 174 2.06 -9.45 -11.24
C ARG A 174 3.53 -9.77 -10.94
N ASP A 175 4.43 -8.86 -11.28
CA ASP A 175 5.87 -9.14 -11.25
C ASP A 175 6.50 -8.83 -9.88
N PHE A 176 5.98 -7.82 -9.16
CA PHE A 176 6.52 -7.35 -7.88
C PHE A 176 5.49 -7.32 -6.73
N GLY A 177 4.23 -7.64 -7.00
CA GLY A 177 3.21 -7.68 -5.97
C GLY A 177 3.35 -8.87 -5.02
N VAL A 178 2.99 -8.68 -3.76
CA VAL A 178 2.81 -9.76 -2.79
C VAL A 178 1.38 -9.77 -2.23
N PRO A 179 0.86 -10.94 -1.84
CA PRO A 179 -0.45 -11.02 -1.21
C PRO A 179 -0.54 -10.15 0.04
N LEU A 180 -1.71 -9.55 0.26
CA LEU A 180 -2.01 -8.82 1.48
C LEU A 180 -2.10 -9.79 2.66
N THR A 181 -1.54 -9.39 3.78
CA THR A 181 -1.67 -10.08 5.06
C THR A 181 -3.05 -9.82 5.67
N GLU A 182 -3.48 -10.66 6.61
CA GLU A 182 -4.76 -10.47 7.33
C GLU A 182 -4.87 -9.08 7.96
N LYS A 183 -3.77 -8.55 8.51
CA LYS A 183 -3.73 -7.22 9.11
C LYS A 183 -4.02 -6.12 8.09
N GLU A 184 -3.46 -6.24 6.89
CA GLU A 184 -3.67 -5.28 5.79
C GLU A 184 -5.09 -5.39 5.25
N ILE A 185 -5.58 -6.61 5.05
CA ILE A 185 -6.97 -6.84 4.65
C ILE A 185 -7.92 -6.20 5.65
N ILE A 186 -7.72 -6.40 6.96
CA ILE A 186 -8.56 -5.79 8.00
C ILE A 186 -8.45 -4.26 7.97
N LEU A 187 -7.23 -3.73 7.83
CA LEU A 187 -6.98 -2.29 7.78
C LEU A 187 -7.74 -1.62 6.63
N PHE A 188 -7.75 -2.24 5.46
CA PHE A 188 -8.43 -1.70 4.28
C PHE A 188 -9.93 -2.03 4.27
N SER A 189 -10.35 -3.17 4.81
CA SER A 189 -11.76 -3.58 4.83
C SER A 189 -12.60 -2.81 5.84
N SER A 190 -11.98 -2.32 6.93
CA SER A 190 -12.57 -1.48 7.99
C SER A 190 -14.10 -1.61 8.16
N ASP A 191 -14.51 -2.80 8.58
CA ASP A 191 -15.77 -3.04 9.27
C ASP A 191 -15.47 -2.73 10.74
N ASP A 192 -16.11 -1.72 11.32
CA ASP A 192 -15.94 -1.33 12.74
C ASP A 192 -16.57 -2.41 13.64
N ARG A 193 -15.93 -3.59 13.71
CA ARG A 193 -16.22 -4.59 14.75
C ARG A 193 -15.51 -4.16 16.02
N SER A 194 -16.06 -3.15 16.70
CA SER A 194 -15.84 -3.02 18.14
C SER A 194 -16.31 -4.33 18.81
N PRO A 195 -15.50 -5.01 19.63
CA PRO A 195 -15.97 -6.16 20.38
C PRO A 195 -16.95 -5.67 21.44
N SER A 196 -18.24 -5.76 21.15
CA SER A 196 -19.28 -5.61 22.15
C SER A 196 -19.15 -6.77 23.13
N ALA A 197 -18.69 -6.48 24.33
CA ALA A 197 -18.89 -7.34 25.48
C ALA A 197 -20.39 -7.50 25.71
N SER A 198 -20.96 -8.59 25.22
CA SER A 198 -22.28 -9.06 25.61
C SER A 198 -22.15 -10.47 26.16
N THR A 199 -22.09 -10.50 27.49
CA THR A 199 -22.43 -11.60 28.38
C THR A 199 -23.60 -12.41 27.85
N THR A 200 -23.42 -13.70 27.58
CA THR A 200 -24.46 -14.70 27.83
C THR A 200 -23.77 -16.00 28.23
N ARG A 201 -24.01 -16.38 29.48
CA ARG A 201 -23.67 -17.69 30.04
C ARG A 201 -24.51 -18.74 29.33
N GLU A 202 -23.87 -19.75 28.76
CA GLU A 202 -24.47 -21.08 28.69
C GLU A 202 -23.45 -22.12 29.15
N LYS A 203 -23.79 -22.76 30.27
CA LYS A 203 -23.15 -23.94 30.82
C LYS A 203 -23.53 -25.13 29.96
N GLN A 204 -22.56 -25.92 29.48
CA GLN A 204 -22.76 -27.36 29.35
C GLN A 204 -21.49 -28.12 29.79
N ASN A 205 -21.70 -28.92 30.84
CA ASN A 205 -20.80 -29.90 31.42
C ASN A 205 -20.41 -30.98 30.41
N LYS A 206 -19.13 -31.41 30.41
CA LYS A 206 -18.75 -32.83 30.33
C LYS A 206 -17.51 -33.11 31.17
N HIS A 207 -17.54 -34.30 31.77
CA HIS A 207 -16.75 -34.87 32.87
C HIS A 207 -15.32 -35.33 32.47
N ILE A 208 -14.37 -35.06 33.38
CA ILE A 208 -13.35 -35.92 34.05
C ILE A 208 -12.68 -37.07 33.25
N ILE A 209 -11.32 -37.12 33.29
CA ILE A 209 -10.48 -38.21 33.91
C ILE A 209 -9.05 -37.68 34.17
N ASP A 210 -8.54 -38.10 35.34
CA ASP A 210 -7.24 -37.88 36.01
C ASP A 210 -5.98 -38.19 35.18
N SER A 211 -4.87 -37.49 35.49
CA SER A 211 -3.77 -38.07 36.29
C SER A 211 -2.59 -37.09 36.50
N SER A 212 -2.13 -37.07 37.74
CA SER A 212 -0.94 -36.47 38.34
C SER A 212 0.39 -36.78 37.62
N ASP A 213 1.31 -35.82 37.53
CA ASP A 213 2.54 -35.83 38.37
C ASP A 213 3.47 -34.62 38.21
N SER A 214 3.91 -34.14 39.38
CA SER A 214 5.19 -33.54 39.80
C SER A 214 6.11 -32.66 38.90
N ASN A 215 6.63 -31.62 39.57
CA ASN A 215 7.99 -31.02 39.49
C ASN A 215 8.19 -29.62 38.85
N ASN A 216 8.39 -28.66 39.75
CA ASN A 216 9.15 -27.39 39.67
C ASN A 216 10.57 -27.58 39.02
N PRO A 217 11.38 -26.55 38.66
CA PRO A 217 11.26 -25.12 39.01
C PRO A 217 11.67 -24.08 37.93
N SER A 218 11.33 -22.84 38.26
CA SER A 218 11.85 -21.52 37.84
C SER A 218 13.17 -21.43 37.07
N LYS A 219 13.17 -20.61 36.02
CA LYS A 219 14.30 -19.71 35.67
C LYS A 219 13.78 -18.34 35.24
N GLN A 220 14.00 -17.36 36.13
CA GLN A 220 14.11 -15.95 35.79
C GLN A 220 15.41 -15.77 34.99
N GLU A 221 15.34 -15.14 33.83
CA GLU A 221 16.53 -14.50 33.24
C GLU A 221 16.24 -13.04 32.91
N ARG A 222 17.23 -12.24 33.34
CA ARG A 222 17.26 -10.80 33.54
C ARG A 222 17.14 -10.02 32.23
N VAL A 223 16.40 -8.92 32.30
CA VAL A 223 16.55 -7.75 31.42
C VAL A 223 17.86 -7.04 31.80
N PRO A 224 18.77 -6.71 30.86
CA PRO A 224 19.73 -5.64 31.05
C PRO A 224 19.23 -4.36 30.39
N SER A 225 19.23 -3.31 31.19
CA SER A 225 18.95 -1.92 30.89
C SER A 225 19.91 -1.31 29.86
N GLN A 226 19.40 -0.27 29.21
CA GLN A 226 20.10 0.66 28.34
C GLN A 226 21.25 1.37 29.09
N GLU A 227 22.46 1.37 28.51
CA GLU A 227 23.21 2.59 28.12
C GLU A 227 24.66 2.24 27.69
N GLU A 228 25.13 2.96 26.65
CA GLU A 228 26.52 3.13 26.19
C GLU A 228 27.28 1.97 25.51
N ILE A 229 27.17 1.87 24.18
CA ILE A 229 28.36 1.72 23.31
C ILE A 229 28.18 2.60 22.07
N ILE A 230 28.87 3.74 22.08
CA ILE A 230 29.16 4.57 20.90
C ILE A 230 29.87 3.67 19.89
N ARG A 231 29.19 3.32 18.79
CA ARG A 231 29.79 2.55 17.70
C ARG A 231 30.64 3.50 16.84
N PRO A 232 31.93 3.22 16.62
CA PRO A 232 32.71 3.99 15.65
C PRO A 232 32.12 3.77 14.26
N ASP A 233 32.16 4.82 13.45
CA ASP A 233 31.69 4.86 12.07
C ASP A 233 32.46 3.83 11.23
N ILE A 234 31.88 2.62 11.08
CA ILE A 234 32.48 1.55 10.28
C ILE A 234 32.16 1.89 8.82
N ASN A 235 33.17 2.37 8.09
CA ASN A 235 33.08 2.61 6.65
C ASN A 235 32.86 1.28 5.89
N PHE A 236 31.60 0.90 5.71
CA PHE A 236 31.19 -0.34 5.06
C PHE A 236 31.67 -0.42 3.60
N LEU A 237 31.94 0.74 2.97
CA LEU A 237 32.41 0.81 1.59
C LEU A 237 33.85 0.30 1.46
N GLU A 238 34.76 0.72 2.35
CA GLU A 238 36.15 0.25 2.35
C GLU A 238 36.24 -1.26 2.63
N LYS A 239 35.44 -1.77 3.56
CA LYS A 239 35.38 -3.22 3.83
C LYS A 239 34.87 -4.03 2.64
N ASN A 240 33.92 -3.50 1.88
CA ASN A 240 33.42 -4.18 0.68
C ASN A 240 34.45 -4.15 -0.45
N ILE A 241 35.12 -3.02 -0.66
CA ILE A 241 36.19 -2.90 -1.66
C ILE A 241 37.30 -3.92 -1.36
N GLU A 242 37.72 -4.03 -0.11
CA GLU A 242 38.81 -4.95 0.26
C GLU A 242 38.38 -6.42 0.19
N ARG A 243 37.13 -6.75 0.55
CA ARG A 243 36.59 -8.10 0.36
C ARG A 243 36.56 -8.52 -1.10
N ILE A 244 36.14 -7.63 -2.00
CA ILE A 244 36.10 -7.90 -3.45
C ILE A 244 37.52 -8.06 -3.99
N ARG A 245 38.47 -7.23 -3.54
CA ARG A 245 39.87 -7.30 -3.94
C ARG A 245 40.51 -8.63 -3.53
N LEU A 246 40.30 -9.06 -2.29
CA LEU A 246 40.82 -10.32 -1.76
C LEU A 246 40.21 -11.55 -2.47
N ALA A 247 38.90 -11.53 -2.74
CA ALA A 247 38.24 -12.58 -3.51
C ALA A 247 38.78 -12.67 -4.95
N SER A 248 39.04 -11.52 -5.59
CA SER A 248 39.61 -11.45 -6.94
C SER A 248 41.05 -11.96 -6.99
N LEU A 249 41.86 -11.65 -5.98
CA LEU A 249 43.22 -12.18 -5.83
C LEU A 249 43.20 -13.69 -5.65
N ARG A 250 42.32 -14.21 -4.78
CA ARG A 250 42.17 -15.65 -4.55
C ARG A 250 41.82 -16.40 -5.84
N ASN A 251 40.85 -15.90 -6.61
CA ASN A 251 40.47 -16.53 -7.88
C ASN A 251 41.61 -16.50 -8.91
N LYS A 252 42.49 -15.50 -8.87
CA LYS A 252 43.65 -15.41 -9.75
C LYS A 252 44.74 -16.43 -9.43
N TYR A 253 44.89 -16.84 -8.16
CA TYR A 253 45.87 -17.84 -7.74
C TYR A 253 45.33 -19.28 -7.75
N GLU A 254 44.00 -19.47 -7.76
CA GLU A 254 43.38 -20.80 -7.94
C GLU A 254 43.28 -21.25 -9.42
N LEU A 255 43.75 -20.41 -10.36
CA LEU A 255 43.74 -20.65 -11.81
C LEU A 255 45.14 -20.89 -12.42
N ASN A 256 46.18 -21.03 -11.61
CA ASN A 256 47.55 -21.42 -12.02
C ASN A 256 47.98 -22.73 -11.34
#